data_AF-A0A8X6XVM6-F1
#
_entry.id   AF-A0A8X6XVM6-F1
#
_cell.length_a   1.000
_cell.length_b   1.000
_cell.length_c   1.000
_cell.angle_alpha   90.00
_cell.angle_beta   90.00
_cell.angle_gamma   90.00
#
_symmetry.space_group_name_H-M   'P 1'
#
loop_
_entity.id
_entity.type
_entity.pdbx_description
1 polymer ?
#
loop_
_entity_poly.entity_id
_entity_poly.type
_entity_poly.pdbx_seq_one_letter_code
_entity_poly.pdbx_strand_id
1 'polypeptide(L)'
;MTRGKGCCRVLHLHEDNTRFLLLGVVMLIYMAAGAWLFQWLEHQNETDDRERYWEIYRKFLEKYNGTVDPADVEVLLWEYGNASASGIIHKRPRWDYPGAFYFVGTVVSTIGVIETSNNWQLYFYQMRRIRKTNRILKHTEIAKK
;
A
#
# COMPACT_ATOMS: atom_id res chain seq x y z
N MET A 1 -37.44 14.43 54.09
CA MET A 1 -37.78 13.77 52.81
C MET A 1 -36.58 13.83 51.88
N THR A 2 -36.11 12.63 51.56
CA THR A 2 -35.12 12.18 50.56
C THR A 2 -34.37 13.20 49.69
N ARG A 3 -33.05 13.16 49.92
CA ARG A 3 -31.92 13.63 49.12
C ARG A 3 -31.78 12.74 47.86
N GLY A 4 -31.67 13.31 46.67
CA GLY A 4 -31.50 12.52 45.45
C GLY A 4 -31.51 13.29 44.13
N LYS A 5 -30.59 14.24 43.92
CA LYS A 5 -30.33 14.86 42.60
C LYS A 5 -28.82 14.96 42.39
N GLY A 6 -28.22 13.93 41.81
CA GLY A 6 -26.77 13.92 41.54
C GLY A 6 -26.23 12.71 40.76
N CYS A 7 -26.92 11.56 40.73
CA CYS A 7 -26.37 10.34 40.13
C CYS A 7 -26.43 10.31 38.58
N CYS A 8 -27.42 10.97 37.97
CA CYS A 8 -27.69 10.80 36.53
C CYS A 8 -26.72 11.53 35.59
N ARG A 9 -25.96 12.54 36.05
CA ARG A 9 -24.98 13.25 35.19
C ARG A 9 -23.63 12.55 35.11
N VAL A 10 -23.20 11.89 36.20
CA VAL A 10 -21.95 11.12 36.25
C VAL A 10 -22.11 9.78 35.52
N LEU A 11 -23.27 9.12 35.65
CA LEU A 11 -23.60 7.91 34.89
C LEU A 11 -23.65 8.17 33.39
N HIS A 12 -24.18 9.32 32.95
CA HIS A 12 -24.26 9.67 31.53
C HIS A 12 -22.87 9.97 30.91
N LEU A 13 -22.00 10.68 31.63
CA LEU A 13 -20.60 10.89 31.22
C LEU A 13 -19.79 9.58 31.16
N HIS A 14 -20.03 8.66 32.11
CA HIS A 14 -19.37 7.35 32.11
C HIS A 14 -19.89 6.44 30.98
N GLU A 15 -21.19 6.48 30.69
CA GLU A 15 -21.78 5.68 29.62
C GLU A 15 -21.33 6.17 28.23
N ASP A 16 -21.22 7.48 28.03
CA ASP A 16 -20.65 8.05 26.80
C ASP A 16 -19.17 7.68 26.65
N ASN A 17 -18.35 7.82 27.71
CA ASN A 17 -16.95 7.39 27.68
C ASN A 17 -16.79 5.87 27.46
N THR A 18 -17.70 5.07 28.01
CA THR A 18 -17.74 3.61 27.80
C THR A 18 -18.07 3.29 26.34
N ARG A 19 -19.00 4.03 25.72
CA ARG A 19 -19.34 3.89 24.30
C ARG A 19 -18.18 4.31 23.39
N PHE A 20 -17.49 5.40 23.69
CA PHE A 20 -16.29 5.81 22.95
C PHE A 20 -15.16 4.78 23.08
N LEU A 21 -14.95 4.23 24.27
CA LEU A 21 -13.96 3.18 24.50
C LEU A 21 -14.33 1.89 23.77
N LEU A 22 -15.60 1.49 23.82
CA LEU A 22 -16.11 0.32 23.10
C LEU A 22 -15.98 0.51 21.59
N LEU A 23 -16.31 1.70 21.06
CA LEU A 23 -16.12 2.05 19.66
C LEU A 23 -14.64 1.99 19.28
N GLY A 24 -13.75 2.52 20.12
CA GLY A 24 -12.31 2.43 19.93
C GLY A 24 -11.82 0.99 19.86
N VAL A 25 -12.28 0.12 20.75
CA VAL A 25 -11.93 -1.32 20.74
C VAL A 25 -12.43 -2.00 19.46
N VAL A 26 -13.68 -1.75 19.06
CA VAL A 26 -14.24 -2.30 17.80
C VAL A 26 -13.44 -1.81 16.59
N MET A 27 -13.05 -0.53 16.55
CA MET A 27 -12.22 0.02 15.49
C MET A 27 -10.82 -0.60 15.46
N LEU A 28 -10.20 -0.84 16.62
CA LEU A 28 -8.91 -1.52 16.70
C LEU A 28 -9.00 -2.97 16.21
N ILE A 29 -10.06 -3.69 16.58
CA ILE A 29 -10.31 -5.05 16.08
C ILE A 29 -10.50 -5.03 14.56
N TYR A 30 -11.26 -4.07 14.03
CA TYR A 30 -11.46 -3.90 12.60
C TYR A 30 -10.14 -3.60 11.87
N MET A 31 -9.32 -2.70 12.41
CA MET A 31 -7.99 -2.40 11.86
C MET A 31 -7.06 -3.62 11.91
N ALA A 32 -7.05 -4.38 13.01
CA ALA A 32 -6.23 -5.57 13.15
C ALA A 32 -6.65 -6.68 12.17
N ALA A 33 -7.95 -6.90 12.00
CA ALA A 33 -8.49 -7.83 11.03
C ALA A 33 -8.15 -7.41 9.59
N GLY A 34 -8.29 -6.13 9.27
CA GLY A 34 -7.89 -5.57 7.97
C GLY A 34 -6.39 -5.73 7.72
N ALA A 35 -5.55 -5.40 8.70
CA ALA A 35 -4.09 -5.52 8.61
C ALA A 35 -3.66 -6.98 8.37
N TRP A 36 -4.24 -7.92 9.12
CA TRP A 36 -3.95 -9.35 8.94
C TRP A 36 -4.38 -9.86 7.56
N LEU A 37 -5.56 -9.45 7.08
CA LEU A 37 -6.05 -9.81 5.75
C LEU A 37 -5.14 -9.26 4.65
N PHE A 38 -4.77 -7.97 4.73
CA PHE A 38 -3.86 -7.35 3.76
C PHE A 38 -2.47 -7.96 3.81
N GLN A 39 -1.94 -8.24 5.00
CA GLN A 39 -0.68 -8.95 5.15
C GLN A 39 -0.75 -10.32 4.45
N TRP A 40 -1.81 -11.10 4.67
CA TRP A 40 -1.96 -12.40 4.02
C TRP A 40 -2.03 -12.29 2.49
N LEU A 41 -2.77 -11.30 1.98
CA LEU A 41 -2.94 -11.09 0.53
C LEU A 41 -1.66 -10.60 -0.16
N GLU A 42 -0.98 -9.63 0.43
CA GLU A 42 0.14 -8.92 -0.21
C GLU A 42 1.51 -9.54 0.10
N HIS A 43 1.67 -10.27 1.20
CA HIS A 43 2.97 -10.82 1.60
C HIS A 43 3.54 -11.82 0.59
N GLN A 44 2.69 -12.66 0.00
CA GLN A 44 3.12 -13.58 -1.07
C GLN A 44 3.57 -12.80 -2.30
N ASN A 45 2.85 -11.72 -2.64
CA ASN A 45 3.22 -10.91 -3.77
C ASN A 45 4.55 -10.17 -3.58
N GLU A 46 4.77 -9.59 -2.40
CA GLU A 46 6.02 -8.92 -2.07
C GLU A 46 7.22 -9.87 -2.19
N THR A 47 7.03 -11.13 -1.79
CA THR A 47 8.08 -12.15 -1.87
C THR A 47 8.41 -12.50 -3.32
N ASP A 48 7.39 -12.74 -4.16
CA ASP A 48 7.57 -13.02 -5.59
C ASP A 48 8.25 -11.86 -6.33
N ASP A 49 7.82 -10.62 -6.07
CA ASP A 49 8.38 -9.43 -6.70
C ASP A 49 9.84 -9.20 -6.27
N ARG A 50 10.16 -9.49 -4.99
CA ARG A 50 11.53 -9.46 -4.46
C ARG A 50 12.41 -10.52 -5.11
N GLU A 51 11.94 -11.77 -5.19
CA GLU A 51 12.71 -12.86 -5.82
C GLU A 51 13.00 -12.56 -7.29
N ARG A 52 11.99 -12.06 -8.02
CA ARG A 52 12.14 -11.65 -9.41
C ARG A 52 13.18 -10.54 -9.58
N TYR A 53 13.19 -9.54 -8.70
CA TYR A 53 14.20 -8.48 -8.72
C TYR A 53 15.61 -9.08 -8.58
N TRP A 54 15.83 -9.94 -7.58
CA TRP A 54 17.12 -10.59 -7.35
C TRP A 54 17.53 -11.54 -8.45
N GLU A 55 16.57 -12.19 -9.12
CA GLU A 55 16.83 -13.04 -10.28
C GLU A 55 17.36 -12.20 -11.46
N ILE A 56 16.71 -11.07 -11.76
CA ILE A 56 17.14 -10.16 -12.84
C ILE A 56 18.50 -9.54 -12.50
N TYR A 57 18.70 -9.12 -11.24
CA TYR A 57 19.96 -8.56 -10.77
C TYR A 57 21.12 -9.55 -10.95
N ARG A 58 20.96 -10.79 -10.48
CA ARG A 58 21.97 -11.84 -10.64
C ARG A 58 22.26 -12.15 -12.11
N LYS A 59 21.23 -12.30 -12.94
CA LYS A 59 21.38 -12.51 -14.39
C LYS A 59 22.16 -11.38 -15.07
N PHE A 60 21.96 -10.14 -14.62
CA PHE A 60 22.72 -9.00 -15.14
C PHE A 60 24.19 -9.06 -14.73
N LEU A 61 24.48 -9.31 -13.44
CA LEU A 61 25.86 -9.42 -12.96
C LEU A 61 26.60 -10.60 -13.59
N GLU A 62 25.95 -11.75 -13.75
CA GLU A 62 26.53 -12.92 -14.42
C GLU A 62 26.86 -12.61 -15.89
N LYS A 63 25.97 -11.90 -16.60
CA LYS A 63 26.16 -11.54 -18.01
C LYS A 63 27.32 -10.57 -18.23
N TYR A 64 27.55 -9.64 -17.30
CA TYR A 64 28.59 -8.60 -17.39
C TYR A 64 29.75 -8.83 -16.42
N ASN A 65 29.92 -10.06 -15.95
CA ASN A 65 30.97 -10.43 -15.02
C ASN A 65 32.35 -10.02 -15.56
N GLY A 66 33.11 -9.26 -14.78
CA GLY A 66 34.43 -8.74 -15.16
C GLY A 66 34.45 -7.47 -16.01
N THR A 67 33.30 -6.96 -16.47
CA THR A 67 33.21 -5.68 -17.19
C THR A 67 32.73 -4.54 -16.29
N VAL A 68 31.87 -4.86 -15.33
CA VAL A 68 31.24 -3.89 -14.44
C VAL A 68 31.50 -4.30 -13.00
N ASP A 69 31.93 -3.36 -12.17
CA ASP A 69 32.05 -3.56 -10.72
C ASP A 69 30.63 -3.64 -10.10
N PRO A 70 30.30 -4.70 -9.36
CA PRO A 70 29.05 -4.78 -8.62
C PRO A 70 28.77 -3.55 -7.75
N ALA A 71 29.80 -2.93 -7.16
CA ALA A 71 29.64 -1.75 -6.32
C ALA A 71 29.06 -0.55 -7.09
N ASP A 72 29.51 -0.34 -8.33
CA ASP A 72 29.02 0.76 -9.18
C ASP A 72 27.55 0.54 -9.57
N VAL A 73 27.15 -0.72 -9.78
CA VAL A 73 25.75 -1.09 -10.09
C VAL A 73 24.85 -0.80 -8.89
N GLU A 74 25.31 -1.11 -7.67
CA GLU A 74 24.57 -0.83 -6.44
C GLU A 74 24.39 0.67 -6.22
N VAL A 75 25.44 1.47 -6.43
CA VAL A 75 25.35 2.93 -6.37
C VAL A 75 24.36 3.48 -7.40
N LEU A 76 24.39 2.96 -8.64
CA LEU A 76 23.45 3.36 -9.68
C LEU A 76 22.00 3.00 -9.31
N LEU A 77 21.77 1.78 -8.80
CA LEU A 77 20.44 1.33 -8.35
C LEU A 77 19.93 2.14 -7.16
N TRP A 78 20.82 2.52 -6.24
CA TRP A 78 20.51 3.40 -5.12
C TRP A 78 20.06 4.78 -5.60
N GLU A 79 20.85 5.43 -6.46
CA GLU A 79 20.51 6.75 -7.00
C GLU A 79 19.23 6.71 -7.85
N TYR A 80 19.04 5.68 -8.67
CA TYR A 80 17.81 5.48 -9.41
C TYR A 80 16.60 5.27 -8.48
N GLY A 81 16.75 4.48 -7.42
CA GLY A 81 15.74 4.28 -6.39
C GLY A 81 15.34 5.59 -5.69
N ASN A 82 16.33 6.39 -5.31
CA ASN A 82 16.13 7.70 -4.68
C ASN A 82 15.44 8.70 -5.63
N ALA A 83 15.87 8.75 -6.89
CA ALA A 83 15.30 9.61 -7.91
C ALA A 83 13.87 9.17 -8.31
N SER A 84 13.57 7.87 -8.27
CA SER A 84 12.23 7.32 -8.45
C SER A 84 11.31 7.65 -7.27
N ALA A 85 11.79 7.48 -6.03
CA ALA A 85 11.04 7.80 -4.81
C ALA A 85 10.71 9.29 -4.68
N SER A 86 11.65 10.16 -5.11
CA SER A 86 11.43 11.61 -5.21
C SER A 86 10.54 12.01 -6.41
N GLY A 87 10.23 11.07 -7.31
CA GLY A 87 9.36 11.27 -8.47
C GLY A 87 9.99 12.08 -9.59
N ILE A 88 11.33 12.15 -9.63
CA ILE A 88 12.10 12.87 -10.66
C ILE A 88 12.08 12.08 -11.97
N ILE A 89 12.12 10.74 -11.89
CA ILE A 89 12.18 9.86 -13.07
C ILE A 89 10.76 9.41 -13.46
N HIS A 90 10.46 9.47 -14.77
CA HIS A 90 9.26 8.93 -15.44
C HIS A 90 7.90 9.61 -15.19
N LYS A 91 7.85 10.90 -14.82
CA LYS A 91 6.59 11.62 -14.58
C LYS A 91 6.58 13.01 -15.23
N ARG A 92 5.40 13.50 -15.61
CA ARG A 92 5.23 14.93 -15.97
C ARG A 92 5.70 15.79 -14.79
N PRO A 93 6.20 17.03 -15.02
CA PRO A 93 6.65 17.91 -13.94
C PRO A 93 5.58 18.00 -12.84
N ARG A 94 5.93 17.62 -11.60
CA ARG A 94 4.98 17.51 -10.47
C ARG A 94 4.21 18.81 -10.19
N TRP A 95 4.82 19.94 -10.49
CA TRP A 95 4.34 21.28 -10.16
C TRP A 95 3.97 22.09 -11.40
N ASP A 96 3.43 21.46 -12.43
CA ASP A 96 2.72 22.19 -13.48
C ASP A 96 1.35 22.70 -12.96
N TYR A 97 0.80 23.74 -13.58
CA TYR A 97 -0.46 24.35 -13.12
C TYR A 97 -1.62 23.33 -12.97
N PRO A 98 -1.84 22.40 -13.92
CA PRO A 98 -2.86 21.35 -13.77
C PRO A 98 -2.57 20.37 -12.62
N GLY A 99 -1.31 19.95 -12.43
CA GLY A 99 -0.92 19.07 -11.32
C GLY A 99 -1.07 19.75 -9.95
N ALA A 100 -0.69 21.02 -9.85
CA ALA A 100 -0.88 21.82 -8.64
C ALA A 100 -2.37 22.02 -8.31
N PHE A 101 -3.22 22.28 -9.30
CA PHE A 101 -4.67 22.40 -9.10
C PHE A 101 -5.31 21.09 -8.62
N TYR A 102 -4.94 19.95 -9.22
CA TYR A 102 -5.40 18.63 -8.78
C TYR A 102 -4.98 18.33 -7.33
N PHE A 103 -3.73 18.65 -6.96
CA PHE A 103 -3.23 18.48 -5.60
C PHE A 103 -4.02 19.31 -4.57
N VAL A 104 -4.31 20.58 -4.86
CA VAL A 104 -5.16 21.39 -3.97
C VAL A 104 -6.55 20.75 -3.84
N GLY A 105 -7.10 20.21 -4.94
CA GLY A 105 -8.34 19.45 -4.93
C GLY A 105 -8.30 18.22 -4.01
N THR A 106 -7.22 17.43 -4.01
CA THR A 106 -7.09 16.24 -3.13
C THR A 106 -6.88 16.59 -1.66
N VAL A 107 -6.23 17.74 -1.38
CA VAL A 107 -6.08 18.29 -0.02
C VAL A 107 -7.42 18.77 0.53
N VAL A 108 -8.14 19.61 -0.23
CA VAL A 108 -9.43 20.19 0.19
C VAL A 108 -10.51 19.12 0.33
N SER A 109 -10.49 18.10 -0.55
CA SER A 109 -11.42 16.98 -0.48
C SER A 109 -11.06 15.93 0.58
N THR A 110 -9.96 16.09 1.30
CA THR A 110 -9.43 15.13 2.30
C THR A 110 -9.14 13.73 1.74
N ILE A 111 -9.02 13.61 0.42
CA ILE A 111 -8.65 12.35 -0.26
C ILE A 111 -7.18 12.01 0.00
N GLY A 112 -6.29 13.02 -0.02
CA GLY A 112 -4.89 12.85 0.38
C GLY A 112 -4.00 12.05 -0.57
N VAL A 113 -4.36 11.94 -1.86
CA VAL A 113 -3.53 11.25 -2.87
C VAL A 113 -2.42 12.19 -3.36
N ILE A 114 -1.18 11.92 -2.97
CA ILE A 114 0.05 12.56 -3.49
C ILE A 114 0.64 11.65 -4.56
N GLU A 115 -0.10 11.40 -5.64
CA GLU A 115 0.30 10.45 -6.67
C GLU A 115 0.65 11.18 -7.96
N THR A 116 1.94 11.15 -8.29
CA THR A 116 2.49 11.74 -9.52
C THR A 116 2.52 10.75 -10.70
N SER A 117 1.99 9.53 -10.54
CA SER A 117 1.94 8.51 -11.60
C SER A 117 0.51 8.34 -12.10
N ASN A 118 0.34 8.13 -13.41
CA ASN A 118 -0.91 7.62 -13.97
C ASN A 118 -1.12 6.17 -13.47
N ASN A 119 -1.62 6.04 -12.23
CA ASN A 119 -1.80 4.76 -11.52
C ASN A 119 -2.90 3.86 -12.11
N TRP A 120 -3.56 4.29 -13.18
CA TRP A 120 -4.37 3.40 -14.00
C TRP A 120 -3.57 2.16 -14.45
N GLN A 121 -2.27 2.29 -14.76
CA GLN A 121 -1.44 1.15 -15.14
C GLN A 121 -1.22 0.15 -13.98
N LEU A 122 -1.05 0.61 -12.73
CA LEU A 122 -0.91 -0.26 -11.57
C LEU A 122 -2.26 -0.91 -11.19
N TYR A 123 -3.37 -0.18 -11.26
CA TYR A 123 -4.71 -0.77 -11.11
C TYR A 123 -5.00 -1.81 -12.19
N PHE A 124 -4.65 -1.54 -13.46
CA PHE A 124 -4.80 -2.51 -14.54
C PHE A 124 -3.84 -3.69 -14.42
N TYR A 125 -2.63 -3.49 -13.91
CA TYR A 125 -1.67 -4.56 -13.61
C TYR A 125 -2.22 -5.49 -12.51
N GLN A 126 -2.68 -4.93 -11.39
CA GLN A 126 -3.32 -5.68 -10.31
C GLN A 126 -4.58 -6.42 -10.79
N MET A 127 -5.46 -5.76 -11.57
CA MET A 127 -6.66 -6.41 -12.13
C MET A 127 -6.36 -7.48 -13.19
N ARG A 128 -5.30 -7.33 -13.99
CA ARG A 128 -4.87 -8.37 -14.95
C ARG A 128 -4.24 -9.57 -14.23
N ARG A 129 -3.57 -9.34 -13.10
CA ARG A 129 -3.00 -10.40 -12.26
C ARG A 129 -4.05 -11.23 -11.55
N ILE A 130 -5.06 -10.62 -10.93
CA ILE A 130 -6.20 -11.33 -10.30
C ILE A 130 -6.93 -12.23 -11.32
N ARG A 131 -7.04 -11.79 -12.58
CA ARG A 131 -7.58 -12.62 -13.68
C ARG A 131 -6.68 -13.79 -14.06
N LYS A 132 -5.36 -13.67 -13.96
CA LYS A 132 -4.41 -14.76 -14.26
C LYS A 132 -4.43 -15.84 -13.20
N THR A 133 -4.41 -15.48 -11.91
CA THR A 133 -4.44 -16.44 -10.79
C THR A 133 -5.72 -17.28 -10.80
N ASN A 134 -6.89 -16.65 -11.01
CA ASN A 134 -8.17 -17.37 -11.15
C ASN A 134 -8.20 -18.33 -12.36
N ARG A 135 -7.51 -17.99 -13.45
CA ARG A 135 -7.42 -18.86 -14.64
C ARG A 135 -6.54 -20.09 -14.36
N ILE A 136 -5.44 -19.92 -13.63
CA ILE A 136 -4.53 -21.01 -13.28
C ILE A 136 -5.21 -21.98 -12.30
N LEU A 137 -5.91 -21.47 -11.29
CA LEU A 137 -6.67 -22.30 -10.33
C LEU A 137 -7.75 -23.15 -11.01
N LYS A 138 -8.45 -22.60 -12.01
CA LYS A 138 -9.41 -23.37 -12.84
C LYS A 138 -8.73 -24.49 -13.63
N HIS A 139 -7.56 -24.25 -14.22
CA HIS A 139 -6.85 -25.30 -14.98
C HIS A 139 -6.33 -26.42 -14.07
N THR A 140 -5.92 -26.11 -12.84
CA THR A 140 -5.49 -27.12 -11.87
C THR A 140 -6.63 -27.97 -11.31
N GLU A 141 -7.85 -27.44 -11.19
CA GLU A 141 -9.04 -28.24 -10.84
C GLU A 141 -9.48 -29.16 -11.99
N ILE A 142 -9.41 -28.69 -13.23
CA ILE A 142 -9.79 -29.49 -14.42
C ILE A 142 -8.79 -30.62 -14.67
N ALA A 143 -7.50 -30.42 -14.37
CA ALA A 143 -6.47 -31.47 -14.52
C ALA A 143 -6.53 -32.56 -13.43
N LYS A 144 -7.36 -32.38 -12.40
CA LYS A 144 -7.52 -33.32 -11.27
C LYS A 144 -8.80 -34.15 -11.34
N LYS A 145 -9.59 -33.98 -12.41
CA LYS A 145 -10.82 -34.73 -12.70
C LYS A 145 -10.62 -35.59 -13.95
#